data_AF-A0A7T7KP54-F1
#
_entry.id   AF-A0A7T7KP54-F1
#
_cell.length_a   1.000
_cell.length_b   1.000
_cell.length_c   1.000
_cell.angle_alpha   90.00
_cell.angle_beta   90.00
_cell.angle_gamma   90.00
#
_symmetry.space_group_name_H-M   'P 1'
#
loop_
_entity.id
_entity.type
_entity.pdbx_description
1 polymer ?
#
loop_
_entity_poly.entity_id
_entity_poly.type
_entity_poly.pdbx_seq_one_letter_code
_entity_poly.pdbx_strand_id
1 'polypeptide(L)'
;METATLTGLALYAFVMTITPGPNNLMLTTSGLVFGMARTWPHILGIPFGVAVQLMSVGAGLGAVFALEPRIQIFLKIIGTAYLLWLAYKLWRAAEMPDASLAKPVSFFQAAAFQFVNPKAWLIAVTVIAAFISPDNGYLIQLVFASAIFTVVGIPCLAVWAAFGAGLRQVLHDPSKLLLINRSMSALAALTAGLFWL
;
A
#
# COMPACT_ATOMS: atom_id res chain seq x y z
N MET A 1 -23.31 -10.99 3.88
CA MET A 1 -22.77 -9.84 4.63
C MET A 1 -23.88 -8.81 4.75
N GLU A 2 -24.15 -8.32 5.95
CA GLU A 2 -25.14 -7.26 6.16
C GLU A 2 -24.67 -5.94 5.52
N THR A 3 -25.61 -5.08 5.13
CA THR A 3 -25.31 -3.77 4.51
C THR A 3 -24.41 -2.89 5.38
N ALA A 4 -24.55 -2.98 6.70
CA ALA A 4 -23.69 -2.28 7.66
C ALA A 4 -22.23 -2.76 7.57
N THR A 5 -22.00 -4.08 7.48
CA THR A 5 -20.67 -4.68 7.30
C THR A 5 -20.03 -4.26 5.98
N LEU A 6 -20.81 -4.21 4.90
CA LEU A 6 -20.33 -3.79 3.58
C LEU A 6 -19.90 -2.32 3.57
N THR A 7 -20.72 -1.44 4.15
CA THR A 7 -20.40 -0.01 4.30
C THR A 7 -19.15 0.19 5.15
N GLY A 8 -19.07 -0.51 6.30
CA GLY A 8 -17.91 -0.46 7.18
C GLY A 8 -16.63 -0.94 6.48
N LEU A 9 -16.71 -2.02 5.70
CA LEU A 9 -15.59 -2.57 4.95
C LEU A 9 -15.13 -1.62 3.84
N ALA A 10 -16.06 -0.98 3.12
CA ALA A 10 -15.74 0.01 2.10
C ALA A 10 -15.06 1.25 2.70
N LEU A 11 -15.54 1.74 3.86
CA LEU A 11 -14.92 2.85 4.58
C LEU A 11 -13.52 2.48 5.08
N TYR A 12 -13.36 1.28 5.64
CA TYR A 12 -12.06 0.76 6.06
C TYR A 12 -11.09 0.65 4.88
N ALA A 13 -11.55 0.09 3.75
CA ALA A 13 -10.76 0.00 2.52
C ALA A 13 -10.34 1.39 2.01
N PHE A 14 -11.24 2.37 2.05
CA PHE A 14 -10.94 3.75 1.69
C PHE A 14 -9.85 4.34 2.57
N VAL A 15 -10.05 4.35 3.90
CA VAL A 15 -9.08 4.92 4.86
C VAL A 15 -7.72 4.23 4.73
N MET A 16 -7.70 2.90 4.72
CA MET A 16 -6.44 2.16 4.65
C MET A 16 -5.71 2.34 3.31
N THR A 17 -6.42 2.61 2.22
CA THR A 17 -5.79 2.81 0.93
C THR A 17 -5.37 4.27 0.70
N ILE A 18 -6.21 5.24 1.06
CA ILE A 18 -5.94 6.66 0.82
C ILE A 18 -4.89 7.24 1.79
N THR A 19 -4.82 6.74 3.03
CA THR A 19 -3.86 7.24 4.02
C THR A 19 -2.42 6.98 3.57
N PRO A 20 -1.49 7.94 3.72
CA PRO A 20 -0.09 7.77 3.34
C PRO A 20 0.53 6.46 3.85
N GLY A 21 1.46 5.90 3.08
CA GLY A 21 2.13 4.63 3.39
C GLY A 21 3.00 4.17 2.22
N PRO A 22 3.66 3.00 2.33
CA PRO A 22 4.66 2.58 1.34
C PRO A 22 4.14 2.56 -0.10
N ASN A 23 2.97 1.96 -0.36
CA ASN A 23 2.36 1.94 -1.69
C ASN A 23 2.10 3.34 -2.25
N ASN A 24 1.56 4.25 -1.43
CA ASN A 24 1.22 5.61 -1.85
C ASN A 24 2.48 6.42 -2.18
N LEU A 25 3.54 6.29 -1.38
CA LEU A 25 4.85 6.88 -1.65
C LEU A 25 5.42 6.37 -2.97
N MET A 26 5.43 5.05 -3.16
CA MET A 26 5.95 4.43 -4.37
C MET A 26 5.13 4.83 -5.61
N LEU A 27 3.81 5.01 -5.48
CA LEU A 27 2.94 5.48 -6.56
C LEU A 27 3.16 6.96 -6.89
N THR A 28 3.34 7.83 -5.88
CA THR A 28 3.71 9.22 -6.12
C THR A 28 5.06 9.32 -6.82
N THR A 29 6.06 8.56 -6.38
CA THR A 29 7.35 8.50 -7.08
C THR A 29 7.21 7.95 -8.50
N SER A 30 6.43 6.88 -8.69
CA SER A 30 6.18 6.31 -10.02
C SER A 30 5.48 7.31 -10.94
N GLY A 31 4.48 8.03 -10.44
CA GLY A 31 3.79 9.09 -11.17
C GLY A 31 4.72 10.25 -11.52
N LEU A 32 5.56 10.68 -10.58
CA LEU A 32 6.54 11.76 -10.78
C LEU A 32 7.56 11.41 -11.87
N VAL A 33 8.16 10.23 -11.78
CA VAL A 33 9.24 9.80 -12.68
C VAL A 33 8.69 9.35 -14.04
N PHE A 34 7.66 8.51 -14.06
CA PHE A 34 7.20 7.83 -15.29
C PHE A 34 5.88 8.37 -15.84
N GLY A 35 5.20 9.25 -15.12
CA GLY A 35 3.87 9.75 -15.48
C GLY A 35 2.76 8.74 -15.18
N MET A 36 1.51 9.19 -15.33
CA MET A 36 0.32 8.38 -15.00
C MET A 36 0.21 7.13 -15.89
N ALA A 37 0.39 7.29 -17.21
CA ALA A 37 0.20 6.20 -18.17
C ALA A 37 1.07 4.96 -17.87
N ARG A 38 2.32 5.17 -17.46
CA ARG A 38 3.27 4.08 -17.14
C ARG A 38 3.13 3.56 -15.70
N THR A 39 2.29 4.19 -14.88
CA THR A 39 2.07 3.81 -13.47
C THR A 39 0.87 2.87 -13.30
N TRP A 40 0.03 2.68 -14.31
CA TRP A 40 -1.12 1.76 -14.24
C TRP A 40 -0.78 0.30 -13.86
N PRO A 41 0.27 -0.34 -14.40
CA PRO A 41 0.65 -1.69 -13.97
C PRO A 41 0.93 -1.77 -12.47
N HIS A 42 1.60 -0.75 -11.91
CA HIS A 42 1.86 -0.63 -10.48
C HIS A 42 0.56 -0.46 -9.68
N ILE A 43 -0.34 0.44 -10.13
CA ILE A 43 -1.65 0.67 -9.49
C ILE A 43 -2.45 -0.62 -9.40
N LEU A 44 -2.50 -1.42 -10.48
CA LEU A 44 -3.30 -2.65 -10.53
C LEU A 44 -2.65 -3.82 -9.79
N GLY A 45 -1.32 -3.86 -9.72
CA GLY A 45 -0.60 -4.91 -9.00
C GLY A 45 -0.84 -4.86 -7.49
N ILE A 46 -1.03 -3.67 -6.92
CA ILE A 46 -1.29 -3.48 -5.48
C ILE A 46 -2.58 -4.20 -5.02
N PRO A 47 -3.79 -3.88 -5.53
CA PRO A 47 -5.02 -4.53 -5.10
C PRO A 47 -5.03 -6.03 -5.45
N PHE A 48 -4.38 -6.44 -6.54
CA PHE A 48 -4.19 -7.86 -6.83
C PHE A 48 -3.36 -8.57 -5.76
N GLY A 49 -2.21 -8.00 -5.37
CA GLY A 49 -1.37 -8.54 -4.30
C GLY A 49 -2.11 -8.58 -2.97
N VAL A 50 -2.86 -7.53 -2.63
CA VAL A 50 -3.71 -7.48 -1.42
C VAL A 50 -4.79 -8.57 -1.47
N ALA A 51 -5.44 -8.79 -2.61
CA ALA A 51 -6.44 -9.85 -2.77
C ALA A 51 -5.81 -11.25 -2.57
N VAL A 52 -4.66 -11.52 -3.19
CA VAL A 52 -3.94 -12.79 -3.00
C VAL A 52 -3.55 -12.98 -1.52
N GLN A 53 -3.07 -11.92 -0.88
CA GLN A 53 -2.71 -11.94 0.53
C GLN A 53 -3.94 -12.17 1.43
N LEU A 54 -5.08 -11.53 1.13
CA LEU A 54 -6.33 -11.72 1.86
C LEU A 54 -6.82 -13.16 1.76
N MET A 55 -6.81 -13.73 0.56
CA MET A 55 -7.13 -15.14 0.32
C MET A 55 -6.20 -16.07 1.07
N SER A 56 -4.90 -15.75 1.11
CA SER A 56 -3.90 -16.55 1.83
C SER A 56 -4.13 -16.53 3.34
N VAL A 57 -4.40 -15.35 3.93
CA VAL A 57 -4.74 -15.21 5.36
C VAL A 57 -6.04 -15.93 5.67
N GLY A 58 -7.05 -15.78 4.83
CA GLY A 58 -8.33 -16.45 5.00
C GLY A 58 -8.25 -17.97 4.85
N ALA A 59 -7.36 -18.49 4.00
CA ALA A 59 -7.10 -19.92 3.87
C ALA A 59 -6.35 -20.55 5.06
N GLY A 60 -6.04 -19.76 6.10
CA GLY A 60 -5.44 -20.27 7.34
C GLY A 60 -4.03 -19.76 7.62
N LEU A 61 -3.45 -18.89 6.77
CA LEU A 61 -2.18 -18.24 7.11
C LEU A 61 -2.32 -17.35 8.37
N GLY A 62 -3.54 -16.90 8.70
CA GLY A 62 -3.86 -16.28 9.99
C GLY A 62 -3.56 -17.17 11.20
N ALA A 63 -3.81 -18.48 11.10
CA ALA A 63 -3.53 -19.44 12.16
C ALA A 63 -2.02 -19.61 12.40
N VAL A 64 -1.20 -19.47 11.34
CA VAL A 64 0.27 -19.48 11.46
C VAL A 64 0.75 -18.33 12.35
N PHE A 65 0.17 -17.15 12.21
CA PHE A 65 0.53 -16.01 13.07
C PHE A 65 0.04 -16.15 14.52
N ALA A 66 -1.10 -16.82 14.74
CA ALA A 66 -1.59 -17.11 16.08
C ALA A 66 -0.70 -18.13 16.81
N LEU A 67 -0.21 -19.13 16.08
CA LEU A 67 0.72 -20.15 16.60
C LEU A 67 2.14 -19.62 16.75
N GLU A 68 2.57 -18.69 15.88
CA GLU A 68 3.91 -18.11 15.91
C GLU A 68 3.88 -16.57 15.79
N PRO A 69 3.63 -15.87 16.91
CA PRO A 69 3.60 -14.40 16.96
C PRO A 69 4.92 -13.74 16.54
N ARG A 70 6.06 -14.45 16.61
CA ARG A 70 7.37 -13.90 16.20
C ARG A 70 7.41 -13.56 14.72
N ILE A 71 6.63 -14.23 13.86
CA ILE A 71 6.56 -13.89 12.43
C ILE A 71 5.96 -12.49 12.26
N GLN A 72 4.93 -12.11 13.03
CA GLN A 72 4.38 -10.76 12.98
C GLN A 72 5.41 -9.71 13.39
N ILE A 73 6.18 -9.98 14.46
CA ILE A 73 7.27 -9.09 14.91
C ILE A 73 8.34 -8.95 13.83
N PHE A 74 8.74 -10.05 13.20
CA PHE A 74 9.74 -10.04 12.13
C PHE A 74 9.28 -9.24 10.90
N LEU A 75 8.01 -9.40 10.50
CA LEU A 75 7.41 -8.59 9.43
C LEU A 75 7.34 -7.11 9.80
N LYS A 76 6.99 -6.77 11.05
CA LYS A 76 7.03 -5.38 11.55
C LYS A 76 8.44 -4.80 11.46
N ILE A 77 9.47 -5.54 11.88
CA ILE A 77 10.88 -5.11 11.79
C ILE A 77 11.29 -4.88 10.33
N ILE A 78 11.07 -5.84 9.44
CA ILE A 78 11.41 -5.71 8.01
C ILE A 78 10.69 -4.51 7.39
N GLY A 79 9.40 -4.39 7.65
CA GLY A 79 8.57 -3.30 7.14
C GLY A 79 8.99 -1.92 7.65
N THR A 80 9.30 -1.80 8.95
CA THR A 80 9.86 -0.59 9.55
C THR A 80 11.22 -0.25 8.93
N ALA A 81 12.13 -1.23 8.81
CA ALA A 81 13.45 -1.00 8.22
C ALA A 81 13.34 -0.53 6.76
N TYR A 82 12.45 -1.16 5.97
CA TYR A 82 12.19 -0.74 4.59
C TYR A 82 11.62 0.68 4.51
N LEU A 83 10.63 1.01 5.35
CA LEU A 83 10.05 2.35 5.38
C LEU A 83 11.04 3.43 5.81
N LEU A 84 11.89 3.15 6.79
CA LEU A 84 12.95 4.07 7.22
C LEU A 84 14.01 4.23 6.14
N TRP A 85 14.37 3.16 5.45
CA TRP A 85 15.26 3.23 4.29
C TRP A 85 14.66 4.09 3.17
N LEU A 86 13.36 3.93 2.87
CA LEU A 86 12.65 4.74 1.88
C LEU A 86 12.57 6.21 2.32
N ALA A 87 12.28 6.47 3.60
CA ALA A 87 12.27 7.81 4.19
C ALA A 87 13.63 8.49 4.03
N TYR A 88 14.71 7.79 4.38
CA TYR A 88 16.08 8.28 4.23
C TYR A 88 16.42 8.62 2.76
N LYS A 89 16.03 7.77 1.81
CA LYS A 89 16.21 8.04 0.38
C LYS A 89 15.47 9.29 -0.07
N LEU A 90 14.21 9.46 0.34
CA LEU A 90 13.40 10.63 0.02
C LEU A 90 14.01 11.89 0.64
N TRP A 91 14.42 11.85 1.90
CA TRP A 91 15.03 12.99 2.60
C TRP A 91 16.23 13.60 1.87
N ARG A 92 17.02 12.77 1.17
CA ARG A 92 18.22 13.16 0.42
C ARG A 92 17.99 13.43 -1.06
N ALA A 93 16.80 13.15 -1.59
CA ALA A 93 16.51 13.29 -3.01
C ALA A 93 16.30 14.78 -3.37
N ALA A 94 17.37 15.44 -3.80
CA ALA A 94 17.40 16.85 -4.21
C ALA A 94 17.20 17.06 -5.73
N GLU A 95 17.27 15.98 -6.53
CA GLU A 95 17.15 16.01 -7.98
C GLU A 95 16.04 15.08 -8.46
N MET A 96 15.40 15.44 -9.58
CA MET A 96 14.43 14.56 -10.21
C MET A 96 15.13 13.30 -10.71
N PRO A 97 14.61 12.10 -10.41
CA PRO A 97 15.16 10.88 -10.96
C PRO A 97 15.03 10.87 -12.49
N ASP A 98 16.13 10.59 -13.19
CA ASP A 98 16.12 10.45 -14.64
C ASP A 98 15.32 9.19 -15.04
N ALA A 99 14.17 9.43 -15.70
CA ALA A 99 13.28 8.38 -16.15
C ALA A 99 13.91 7.47 -17.23
N SER A 100 14.98 7.89 -17.89
CA SER A 100 15.72 7.08 -18.88
C SER A 100 16.59 6.01 -18.24
N LEU A 101 17.00 6.22 -16.98
CA LEU A 101 17.88 5.31 -16.23
C LEU A 101 17.11 4.35 -15.32
N ALA A 102 15.79 4.50 -15.21
CA ALA A 102 14.94 3.71 -14.31
C ALA A 102 13.83 2.98 -15.07
N LYS A 103 13.40 1.82 -14.54
CA LYS A 103 12.24 1.08 -15.06
C LYS A 103 11.02 1.31 -14.17
N PRO A 104 9.81 1.48 -14.75
CA PRO A 104 8.57 1.51 -13.98
C PRO A 104 8.39 0.23 -13.16
N VAL A 105 7.78 0.36 -11.98
CA VAL A 105 7.38 -0.79 -11.18
C VAL A 105 6.32 -1.59 -11.95
N SER A 106 6.61 -2.86 -12.19
CA SER A 106 5.69 -3.76 -12.89
C SER A 106 4.54 -4.23 -11.99
N PHE A 107 3.49 -4.76 -12.62
CA PHE A 107 2.37 -5.39 -11.94
C PHE A 107 2.81 -6.46 -10.93
N PHE A 108 3.68 -7.39 -11.34
CA PHE A 108 4.13 -8.47 -10.48
C PHE A 108 5.03 -7.99 -9.34
N GLN A 109 5.87 -6.99 -9.57
CA GLN A 109 6.66 -6.38 -8.49
C GLN A 109 5.76 -5.71 -7.45
N ALA A 110 4.75 -4.97 -7.90
CA ALA A 110 3.77 -4.34 -7.02
C ALA A 110 2.94 -5.35 -6.23
N ALA A 111 2.53 -6.45 -6.87
CA ALA A 111 1.82 -7.54 -6.23
C ALA A 111 2.68 -8.25 -5.17
N ALA A 112 3.91 -8.63 -5.54
CA ALA A 112 4.85 -9.28 -4.63
C ALA A 112 5.23 -8.38 -3.44
N PHE A 113 5.33 -7.07 -3.66
CA PHE A 113 5.62 -6.10 -2.61
C PHE A 113 4.60 -6.11 -1.46
N GLN A 114 3.36 -6.56 -1.69
CA GLN A 114 2.36 -6.62 -0.62
C GLN A 114 2.74 -7.58 0.50
N PHE A 115 3.47 -8.66 0.18
CA PHE A 115 3.94 -9.63 1.18
C PHE A 115 5.03 -9.09 2.12
N VAL A 116 5.77 -8.06 1.70
CA VAL A 116 6.72 -7.34 2.56
C VAL A 116 6.12 -6.06 3.14
N ASN A 117 4.91 -5.69 2.74
CA ASN A 117 4.22 -4.49 3.18
C ASN A 117 3.45 -4.77 4.49
N PRO A 118 3.94 -4.31 5.65
CA PRO A 118 3.25 -4.51 6.93
C PRO A 118 1.86 -3.87 6.98
N LYS A 119 1.61 -2.80 6.21
CA LYS A 119 0.26 -2.21 6.11
C LYS A 119 -0.72 -3.16 5.41
N ALA A 120 -0.26 -3.89 4.40
CA ALA A 120 -1.08 -4.91 3.72
C ALA A 120 -1.39 -6.09 4.65
N TRP A 121 -0.44 -6.48 5.51
CA TRP A 121 -0.69 -7.47 6.57
C TRP A 121 -1.73 -7.01 7.58
N LEU A 122 -1.61 -5.77 8.06
CA LEU A 122 -2.59 -5.19 8.98
C LEU A 122 -4.00 -5.17 8.36
N ILE A 123 -4.10 -4.79 7.08
CA ILE A 123 -5.36 -4.85 6.32
C ILE A 123 -5.91 -6.26 6.32
N ALA A 124 -5.13 -7.24 5.87
CA ALA A 124 -5.61 -8.62 5.72
C ALA A 124 -6.10 -9.19 7.06
N VAL A 125 -5.32 -9.05 8.13
CA VAL A 125 -5.71 -9.54 9.47
C VAL A 125 -6.98 -8.84 9.98
N THR A 126 -7.05 -7.52 9.85
CA THR A 126 -8.23 -6.75 10.32
C THR A 126 -9.48 -7.12 9.52
N VAL A 127 -9.38 -7.29 8.21
CA VAL A 127 -10.52 -7.69 7.38
C VAL A 127 -11.05 -9.05 7.81
N ILE A 128 -10.18 -10.05 7.96
CA ILE A 128 -10.58 -11.38 8.41
C ILE A 128 -11.21 -11.32 9.81
N ALA A 129 -10.60 -10.60 10.75
CA ALA A 129 -11.06 -10.56 12.13
C ALA A 129 -12.36 -9.77 12.35
N ALA A 130 -12.55 -8.66 11.62
CA ALA A 130 -13.63 -7.70 11.88
C ALA A 130 -14.79 -7.78 10.87
N PHE A 131 -14.59 -8.35 9.68
CA PHE A 131 -15.56 -8.29 8.59
C PHE A 131 -15.93 -9.64 7.97
N ILE A 132 -15.22 -10.72 8.29
CA ILE A 132 -15.46 -12.05 7.72
C ILE A 132 -15.97 -13.00 8.81
N SER A 133 -17.14 -13.61 8.59
CA SER A 133 -17.72 -14.62 9.47
C SER A 133 -17.31 -16.03 9.05
N PRO A 134 -17.02 -16.96 9.99
CA PRO A 134 -16.61 -18.34 9.69
C PRO A 134 -17.79 -19.27 9.28
N ASP A 135 -18.87 -18.71 8.74
CA ASP A 135 -20.11 -19.40 8.41
C ASP A 135 -20.18 -19.88 6.95
N ASN A 136 -21.33 -20.44 6.56
CA ASN A 136 -21.58 -20.85 5.18
C ASN A 136 -21.43 -19.64 4.24
N GLY A 137 -20.43 -19.68 3.37
CA GLY A 137 -20.11 -18.59 2.44
C GLY A 137 -18.79 -17.87 2.72
N TYR A 138 -17.94 -18.38 3.61
CA TYR A 138 -16.61 -17.82 3.91
C TYR A 138 -15.81 -17.38 2.66
N LEU A 139 -15.65 -18.27 1.67
CA LEU A 139 -14.92 -17.96 0.43
C LEU A 139 -15.57 -16.81 -0.36
N ILE A 140 -16.90 -16.77 -0.39
CA ILE A 140 -17.65 -15.69 -1.05
C ILE A 140 -17.37 -14.36 -0.35
N GLN A 141 -17.36 -14.33 0.98
CA GLN A 141 -17.03 -13.12 1.76
C GLN A 141 -15.61 -12.63 1.48
N LEU A 142 -14.62 -13.53 1.36
CA LEU A 142 -13.25 -13.15 0.97
C LEU A 142 -13.17 -12.55 -0.44
N VAL A 143 -13.90 -13.13 -1.39
CA VAL A 143 -13.97 -12.61 -2.77
C VAL A 143 -14.60 -11.22 -2.76
N PHE A 144 -15.71 -11.03 -2.06
CA PHE A 144 -16.37 -9.73 -1.94
C PHE A 144 -15.47 -8.68 -1.26
N ALA A 145 -14.78 -9.05 -0.18
CA ALA A 145 -13.86 -8.15 0.48
C ALA A 145 -12.70 -7.72 -0.44
N SER A 146 -12.12 -8.68 -1.16
CA SER A 146 -11.08 -8.41 -2.16
C SER A 146 -11.58 -7.50 -3.29
N ALA A 147 -12.81 -7.71 -3.75
CA ALA A 147 -13.45 -6.88 -4.77
C ALA A 147 -13.69 -5.45 -4.26
N ILE A 148 -14.16 -5.27 -3.03
CA ILE A 148 -14.34 -3.95 -2.40
C ILE A 148 -13.01 -3.22 -2.31
N PHE A 149 -11.95 -3.88 -1.82
CA PHE A 149 -10.61 -3.28 -1.77
C PHE A 149 -10.08 -2.91 -3.16
N THR A 150 -10.42 -3.67 -4.19
CA THR A 150 -10.03 -3.36 -5.56
C THR A 150 -10.79 -2.13 -6.09
N VAL A 151 -12.12 -2.13 -5.98
CA VAL A 151 -12.99 -1.06 -6.49
C VAL A 151 -12.76 0.26 -5.76
N VAL A 152 -12.62 0.23 -4.44
CA VAL A 152 -12.33 1.42 -3.63
C VAL A 152 -10.86 1.83 -3.74
N GLY A 153 -9.97 0.84 -3.79
CA GLY A 153 -8.53 1.09 -3.74
C GLY A 153 -7.98 1.71 -5.02
N ILE A 154 -8.41 1.25 -6.20
CA ILE A 154 -7.89 1.77 -7.47
C ILE A 154 -8.03 3.31 -7.58
N PRO A 155 -9.20 3.93 -7.31
CA PRO A 155 -9.32 5.38 -7.28
C PRO A 155 -8.38 6.05 -6.28
N CYS A 156 -8.25 5.51 -5.06
CA CYS A 156 -7.36 6.05 -4.03
C CYS A 156 -5.89 6.02 -4.47
N LEU A 157 -5.44 4.90 -5.02
CA LEU A 157 -4.09 4.70 -5.53
C LEU A 157 -3.83 5.60 -6.75
N ALA A 158 -4.83 5.74 -7.63
CA ALA A 158 -4.76 6.61 -8.79
C ALA A 158 -4.61 8.08 -8.39
N VAL A 159 -5.24 8.55 -7.31
CA VAL A 159 -5.05 9.91 -6.77
C VAL A 159 -3.58 10.14 -6.40
N TRP A 160 -2.94 9.20 -5.72
CA TRP A 160 -1.52 9.32 -5.35
C TRP A 160 -0.56 9.29 -6.54
N ALA A 161 -0.87 8.46 -7.55
CA ALA A 161 -0.12 8.43 -8.80
C ALA A 161 -0.31 9.70 -9.63
N ALA A 162 -1.54 10.20 -9.73
CA ALA A 162 -1.87 11.44 -10.41
C ALA A 162 -1.26 12.65 -9.72
N PHE A 163 -1.24 12.68 -8.39
CA PHE A 163 -0.52 13.68 -7.60
C PHE A 163 0.97 13.70 -7.99
N GLY A 164 1.64 12.54 -8.00
CA GLY A 164 3.01 12.43 -8.49
C GLY A 164 3.19 12.93 -9.92
N ALA A 165 2.31 12.54 -10.83
CA ALA A 165 2.37 12.96 -12.23
C ALA A 165 2.14 14.46 -12.42
N GLY A 166 1.27 15.08 -11.63
CA GLY A 166 1.04 16.53 -11.63
C GLY A 166 2.23 17.31 -11.10
N LEU A 167 2.90 16.78 -10.06
CA LEU A 167 4.12 17.36 -9.53
C LEU A 167 5.23 17.46 -10.58
N ARG A 168 5.28 16.56 -11.56
CA ARG A 168 6.26 16.61 -12.66
C ARG A 168 6.25 17.94 -13.42
N GLN A 169 5.07 18.56 -13.58
CA GLN A 169 4.92 19.83 -14.30
C GLN A 169 5.22 21.06 -13.44
N VAL A 170 5.23 20.91 -12.11
CA VAL A 170 5.37 22.01 -11.14
C VAL A 170 6.77 22.02 -10.52
N LEU A 171 7.43 20.88 -10.45
CA LEU A 171 8.73 20.67 -9.81
C LEU A 171 9.93 20.96 -10.73
N HIS A 172 9.97 22.14 -11.34
CA HIS A 172 11.20 22.63 -11.98
C HIS A 172 12.19 23.24 -10.96
N ASP A 173 11.75 23.45 -9.72
CA ASP A 173 12.52 24.04 -8.62
C ASP A 173 13.00 22.94 -7.64
N PRO A 174 14.32 22.73 -7.50
CA PRO A 174 14.91 21.76 -6.56
C PRO A 174 14.46 21.94 -5.10
N SER A 175 14.16 23.18 -4.69
CA SER A 175 13.74 23.50 -3.31
C SER A 175 12.35 22.93 -3.00
N LYS A 176 11.44 23.00 -3.98
CA LYS A 176 10.07 22.45 -3.86
C LYS A 176 10.10 20.91 -3.87
N LEU A 177 10.99 20.32 -4.66
CA LEU A 177 11.19 18.88 -4.70
C LEU A 177 11.67 18.36 -3.34
N LEU A 178 12.63 19.06 -2.73
CA LEU A 178 13.10 18.74 -1.37
C LEU A 178 11.99 18.87 -0.33
N LEU A 179 11.17 19.93 -0.37
CA LEU A 179 10.06 20.08 0.58
C LEU A 179 9.07 18.91 0.49
N ILE A 180 8.68 18.54 -0.73
CA ILE A 180 7.76 17.41 -0.95
C ILE A 180 8.38 16.09 -0.50
N ASN A 181 9.61 15.81 -0.90
CA ASN A 181 10.30 14.57 -0.53
C ASN A 181 10.53 14.49 0.99
N ARG A 182 10.82 15.60 1.67
CA ARG A 182 10.93 15.66 3.13
C ARG A 182 9.57 15.44 3.82
N SER A 183 8.50 15.99 3.26
CA SER A 183 7.14 15.78 3.76
C SER A 183 6.72 14.31 3.62
N MET A 184 7.00 13.71 2.47
CA MET A 184 6.81 12.28 2.22
C MET A 184 7.68 11.39 3.12
N SER A 185 8.94 11.78 3.37
CA SER A 185 9.84 11.11 4.31
C SER A 185 9.28 11.14 5.74
N ALA A 186 8.77 12.29 6.20
CA ALA A 186 8.17 12.41 7.52
C ALA A 186 6.93 11.52 7.67
N LEU A 187 6.07 11.48 6.65
CA LEU A 187 4.91 10.58 6.61
C LEU A 187 5.33 9.10 6.62
N ALA A 188 6.38 8.73 5.89
CA ALA A 188 6.94 7.38 5.87
C ALA A 188 7.45 6.94 7.25
N ALA A 189 8.23 7.82 7.90
CA ALA A 189 8.77 7.58 9.24
C ALA A 189 7.66 7.50 10.30
N LEU A 190 6.66 8.38 10.23
CA LEU A 190 5.49 8.34 11.10
C LEU A 190 4.72 7.01 10.93
N THR A 191 4.50 6.58 9.69
CA THR A 191 3.85 5.28 9.39
C THR A 191 4.65 4.12 9.97
N ALA A 192 5.97 4.15 9.87
CA ALA A 192 6.83 3.13 10.45
C ALA A 192 6.74 3.08 11.98
N GLY A 193 6.60 4.22 12.64
CA GLY A 193 6.37 4.32 14.08
C GLY A 193 5.00 3.78 14.50
N LEU A 194 3.95 4.07 13.72
CA LEU A 194 2.59 3.59 13.96
C LEU A 194 2.46 2.05 13.95
N PHE A 195 3.41 1.30 13.39
CA PHE A 195 3.39 -0.17 13.46
C PHE A 195 3.63 -0.75 14.85
N TRP A 196 4.17 0.06 15.76
CA TRP A 196 4.55 -0.33 17.12
C TRP A 196 3.58 0.15 18.20
N LEU A 197 2.53 0.87 17.80
CA LEU A 197 1.37 1.20 18.63
C LEU A 197 0.30 0.12 18.44
#